data_AF-A0A0D9ZDC6-F1
#
_entry.id   AF-A0A0D9ZDC6-F1
#
_cell.length_a   1.000
_cell.length_b   1.000
_cell.length_c   1.000
_cell.angle_alpha   90.00
_cell.angle_beta   90.00
_cell.angle_gamma   90.00
#
_symmetry.space_group_name_H-M   'P 1'
#
loop_
_entity.id
_entity.type
_entity.pdbx_description
1 polymer ?
#
loop_
_entity_poly.entity_id
_entity_poly.type
_entity_poly.pdbx_seq_one_letter_code
_entity_poly.pdbx_strand_id
1 'polypeptide(L)'
;MRRWLAEGVMELAVGAPESNSSFSSSPSGATPSSGGPMWWVSGCHGTVYSLAVMLPSLAFVGFLAWQARRSFRRLSYGRSHVVVVAYYALLWAVAVLNLLWCFLQAWQCMPDRAFSWNVLSLFTKSGMLFLEVSLIAFLLQGNETSGFESLARTFVISGAVVAADVLLKTIYVFGFGVSLFIDVDQGTGGKWGLWFLHKLVLTGVYGLIVFMYHSRWRDRLPAKPAYYNYVCAMLLLNGISLFGCFLVATGAGFGLWLYNLTSVCYHSLYLPLLYVTFLADFFQEEDMLLENVYYSEMKDAGFFDADWD
;
A
#
# COMPACT_ATOMS: atom_id res chain seq x y z
N MET A 1 -16.26 26.29 55.83
CA MET A 1 -15.63 25.86 57.09
C MET A 1 -14.61 24.79 56.75
N ARG A 2 -13.38 25.18 56.42
CA ARG A 2 -12.20 25.10 57.31
C ARG A 2 -12.07 23.69 57.93
N ARG A 3 -11.29 22.80 57.31
CA ARG A 3 -9.87 22.57 57.62
C ARG A 3 -9.65 22.15 59.08
N TRP A 4 -9.27 20.88 59.24
CA TRP A 4 -8.37 20.34 60.27
C TRP A 4 -8.86 20.25 61.72
N LEU A 5 -9.36 19.06 62.08
CA LEU A 5 -8.96 18.32 63.28
C LEU A 5 -8.77 16.87 62.81
N ALA A 6 -7.57 16.47 62.43
CA ALA A 6 -6.52 16.00 63.33
C ALA A 6 -6.87 14.63 63.94
N GLU A 7 -6.22 13.61 63.37
CA GLU A 7 -5.57 12.50 64.06
C GLU A 7 -6.40 11.61 65.00
N GLY A 8 -6.51 10.34 64.60
CA GLY A 8 -6.34 9.22 65.52
C GLY A 8 -7.52 8.27 65.67
N VAL A 9 -7.16 6.99 65.84
CA VAL A 9 -7.96 5.88 66.39
C VAL A 9 -8.77 5.11 65.31
N MET A 10 -8.20 4.06 64.69
CA MET A 10 -7.98 2.68 65.16
C MET A 10 -9.17 1.75 64.84
N GLU A 11 -8.85 0.77 63.98
CA GLU A 11 -9.45 -0.56 63.76
C GLU A 11 -10.96 -0.77 63.72
N LEU A 12 -11.43 -1.37 62.61
CA LEU A 12 -12.27 -2.56 62.66
C LEU A 12 -12.10 -3.38 61.37
N ALA A 13 -11.43 -4.52 61.53
CA ALA A 13 -11.26 -5.55 60.53
C ALA A 13 -12.58 -6.28 60.25
N VAL A 14 -12.98 -6.39 58.99
CA VAL A 14 -13.87 -7.45 58.48
C VAL A 14 -13.40 -7.82 57.07
N GLY A 15 -13.02 -9.09 56.91
CA GLY A 15 -12.29 -9.60 55.75
C GLY A 15 -13.10 -9.89 54.48
N ALA A 16 -12.36 -10.01 53.38
CA ALA A 16 -12.70 -10.74 52.15
C ALA A 16 -11.38 -11.04 51.39
N PRO A 17 -11.32 -12.11 50.56
CA PRO A 17 -10.14 -12.97 50.48
C PRO A 17 -9.08 -12.55 49.45
N GLU A 18 -7.85 -12.98 49.76
CA GLU A 18 -6.66 -12.95 48.92
C GLU A 18 -6.86 -13.75 47.61
N SER A 19 -6.65 -13.10 46.47
CA SER A 19 -6.29 -13.78 45.22
C SER A 19 -4.80 -13.57 44.96
N ASN A 20 -4.02 -14.56 45.41
CA ASN A 20 -2.61 -14.72 45.08
C ASN A 20 -2.40 -14.80 43.55
N SER A 21 -1.71 -13.82 42.97
CA SER A 21 -0.90 -14.04 41.78
C SER A 21 0.42 -13.29 41.92
N SER A 22 1.39 -14.00 42.46
CA SER A 22 2.78 -13.59 42.58
C SER A 22 3.46 -13.59 41.20
N PHE A 23 3.50 -12.43 40.53
CA PHE A 23 4.41 -12.25 39.39
C PHE A 23 5.80 -11.90 39.92
N SER A 24 6.61 -12.93 40.12
CA SER A 24 8.03 -12.82 40.47
C SER A 24 8.81 -12.30 39.26
N SER A 25 9.32 -11.07 39.36
CA SER A 25 10.28 -10.51 38.42
C SER A 25 11.67 -11.07 38.71
N SER A 26 12.08 -12.09 37.94
CA SER A 26 13.49 -12.50 37.83
C SER A 26 14.13 -11.85 36.59
N PRO A 27 15.32 -11.23 36.71
CA PRO A 27 16.03 -10.68 35.57
C PRO A 27 16.87 -11.79 34.91
N SER A 28 16.30 -12.47 33.92
CA SER A 28 17.05 -13.42 33.10
C SER A 28 17.78 -12.67 32.00
N GLY A 29 19.06 -12.35 32.25
CA GLY A 29 20.00 -12.00 31.20
C GLY A 29 20.15 -13.19 30.24
N ALA A 30 19.42 -13.17 29.13
CA ALA A 30 19.60 -14.12 28.04
C ALA A 30 20.56 -13.52 27.01
N THR A 31 21.76 -14.10 26.94
CA THR A 31 22.68 -14.02 25.81
C THR A 31 21.94 -14.26 24.49
N PRO A 32 22.22 -13.52 23.40
CA PRO A 32 21.57 -13.75 22.13
C PRO A 32 22.05 -15.11 21.60
N SER A 33 21.15 -16.10 21.62
CA SER A 33 21.35 -17.33 20.86
C SER A 33 21.51 -16.96 19.39
N SER A 34 22.53 -17.53 18.76
CA SER A 34 22.82 -17.42 17.34
C SER A 34 21.62 -17.89 16.52
N GLY A 35 20.71 -16.97 16.20
CA GLY A 35 19.53 -17.24 15.43
C GLY A 35 19.90 -17.57 13.98
N GLY A 36 19.35 -18.67 13.45
CA GLY A 36 19.44 -18.97 12.01
C GLY A 36 18.92 -17.81 11.15
N PRO A 37 19.12 -17.82 9.82
CA PRO A 37 18.89 -16.68 8.93
C PRO A 37 17.46 -16.08 8.95
N MET A 38 16.52 -16.72 9.65
CA MET A 38 15.13 -16.31 9.80
C MET A 38 14.72 -15.89 11.23
N TRP A 39 15.65 -15.74 12.17
CA TRP A 39 15.33 -15.35 13.57
C TRP A 39 14.60 -14.01 13.69
N TRP A 40 14.88 -13.10 12.76
CA TRP A 40 14.24 -11.80 12.61
C TRP A 40 12.72 -11.85 12.32
N VAL A 41 12.22 -12.94 11.72
CA VAL A 41 10.81 -13.13 11.38
C VAL A 41 9.97 -13.38 12.63
N SER A 42 10.55 -14.03 13.65
CA SER A 42 9.88 -14.28 14.92
C SER A 42 10.03 -13.16 15.94
N GLY A 43 11.12 -12.38 15.88
CA GLY A 43 11.53 -11.51 16.98
C GLY A 43 10.88 -10.12 17.03
N CYS A 44 10.46 -9.54 15.89
CA CYS A 44 10.11 -8.12 15.80
C CYS A 44 8.58 -7.87 15.73
N HIS A 45 7.89 -8.50 14.78
CA HIS A 45 6.44 -8.30 14.54
C HIS A 45 5.60 -9.58 14.65
N GLY A 46 6.24 -10.70 15.01
CA GLY A 46 5.65 -12.03 15.04
C GLY A 46 5.66 -12.72 13.68
N THR A 47 5.85 -14.05 13.70
CA THR A 47 6.04 -14.86 12.47
C THR A 47 4.86 -14.77 11.50
N VAL A 48 3.64 -14.72 12.02
CA VAL A 48 2.41 -14.67 11.22
C VAL A 48 2.32 -13.37 10.41
N TYR A 49 2.64 -12.23 11.04
CA TYR A 49 2.60 -10.92 10.37
C TYR A 49 3.62 -10.86 9.22
N SER A 50 4.88 -11.22 9.51
CA SER A 50 5.94 -11.16 8.51
C SER A 50 5.70 -12.15 7.36
N LEU A 51 5.20 -13.36 7.64
CA LEU A 51 4.84 -14.32 6.57
C LEU A 51 3.66 -13.84 5.73
N ALA A 52 2.64 -13.23 6.36
CA ALA A 52 1.45 -12.74 5.66
C ALA A 52 1.78 -11.64 4.64
N VAL A 53 2.81 -10.83 4.88
CA VAL A 53 3.24 -9.76 3.96
C VAL A 53 4.28 -10.27 2.95
N MET A 54 5.21 -11.13 3.39
CA MET A 54 6.31 -11.60 2.56
C MET A 54 5.88 -12.60 1.48
N LEU A 55 5.01 -13.57 1.81
CA LEU A 55 4.61 -14.61 0.85
C LEU A 55 3.86 -14.04 -0.37
N PRO A 56 2.85 -13.16 -0.22
CA PRO A 56 2.16 -12.56 -1.37
C PRO A 56 3.09 -11.69 -2.21
N SER A 57 3.98 -10.92 -1.56
CA SER A 57 4.95 -10.06 -2.25
C SER A 57 5.95 -10.87 -3.09
N LEU A 58 6.46 -11.97 -2.53
CA LEU A 58 7.37 -12.88 -3.23
C LEU A 58 6.67 -13.58 -4.40
N ALA A 59 5.44 -14.07 -4.18
CA ALA A 59 4.63 -14.69 -5.22
C ALA A 59 4.35 -13.72 -6.37
N PHE A 60 4.03 -12.46 -6.06
CA PHE A 60 3.74 -11.44 -7.06
C PHE A 60 4.99 -11.05 -7.87
N VAL A 61 6.14 -10.85 -7.23
CA VAL A 61 7.40 -10.58 -7.97
C VAL A 61 7.81 -11.79 -8.82
N GLY A 62 7.65 -13.01 -8.30
CA GLY A 62 7.88 -14.24 -9.07
C GLY A 62 6.95 -14.34 -10.29
N PHE A 63 5.68 -14.00 -10.13
CA PHE A 63 4.71 -13.92 -11.22
C PHE A 63 5.11 -12.86 -12.25
N LEU A 64 5.49 -11.66 -11.82
CA LEU A 64 5.99 -10.61 -12.72
C LEU A 64 7.25 -11.04 -13.47
N ALA A 65 8.19 -11.75 -12.82
CA ALA A 65 9.39 -12.31 -13.45
C ALA A 65 9.07 -13.38 -14.50
N TRP A 66 8.13 -14.27 -14.20
CA TRP A 66 7.67 -15.26 -15.15
C TRP A 66 6.99 -14.61 -16.36
N GLN A 67 6.09 -13.64 -16.12
CA GLN A 67 5.38 -12.92 -17.16
C GLN A 67 6.33 -12.05 -17.99
N ALA A 68 7.30 -11.35 -17.37
CA ALA A 68 8.27 -10.51 -18.08
C ALA A 68 9.00 -11.29 -19.17
N ARG A 69 9.43 -12.52 -18.87
CA ARG A 69 10.11 -13.41 -19.84
C ARG A 69 9.21 -13.75 -21.04
N ARG A 70 7.91 -13.90 -20.81
CA ARG A 70 6.93 -14.24 -21.85
C ARG A 70 6.51 -13.01 -22.68
N SER A 71 6.41 -11.85 -22.04
CA SER A 71 5.92 -10.60 -22.63
C SER A 71 7.00 -9.75 -23.30
N PHE A 72 8.30 -9.91 -22.96
CA PHE A 72 9.38 -9.07 -23.51
C PHE A 72 9.50 -9.14 -25.05
N ARG A 73 9.25 -10.32 -25.64
CA ARG A 73 9.25 -10.48 -27.10
C ARG A 73 8.02 -9.86 -27.77
N ARG A 74 6.92 -9.69 -27.03
CA ARG A 74 5.63 -9.20 -27.55
C ARG A 74 5.52 -7.67 -27.47
N LEU A 75 6.10 -7.06 -26.43
CA LEU A 75 6.11 -5.61 -26.21
C LEU A 75 6.95 -4.80 -27.20
N SER A 76 7.79 -5.46 -28.01
CA SER A 76 8.73 -4.79 -28.92
C SER A 76 8.11 -4.29 -30.24
N TYR A 77 6.86 -4.65 -30.56
CA TYR A 77 6.27 -4.42 -31.89
C TYR A 77 5.05 -3.46 -31.95
N GLY A 78 4.54 -2.94 -30.81
CA GLY A 78 3.33 -2.12 -30.77
C GLY A 78 3.55 -0.60 -30.78
N ARG A 79 2.68 0.17 -31.46
CA ARG A 79 2.75 1.65 -31.54
C ARG A 79 2.36 2.36 -30.22
N SER A 80 1.72 1.66 -29.28
CA SER A 80 1.32 2.10 -27.92
C SER A 80 2.28 1.67 -26.81
N HIS A 81 3.39 1.01 -27.15
CA HIS A 81 4.27 0.33 -26.19
C HIS A 81 4.81 1.22 -25.06
N VAL A 82 5.10 2.50 -25.33
CA VAL A 82 5.78 3.36 -24.35
C VAL A 82 4.97 3.51 -23.06
N VAL A 83 3.65 3.61 -23.17
CA VAL A 83 2.76 3.82 -22.03
C VAL A 83 2.66 2.57 -21.16
N VAL A 84 2.36 1.42 -21.79
CA VAL A 84 2.23 0.13 -21.09
C VAL A 84 3.58 -0.29 -20.50
N VAL A 85 4.68 -0.10 -21.23
CA VAL A 85 6.04 -0.40 -20.75
C VAL A 85 6.42 0.49 -19.58
N ALA A 86 6.11 1.78 -19.60
CA ALA A 86 6.41 2.68 -18.48
C ALA A 86 5.66 2.26 -17.20
N TYR A 87 4.36 1.99 -17.29
CA TYR A 87 3.58 1.50 -16.15
C TYR A 87 4.06 0.13 -15.65
N TYR A 88 4.40 -0.78 -16.56
CA TYR A 88 4.96 -2.09 -16.21
C TYR A 88 6.32 -1.98 -15.52
N ALA A 89 7.19 -1.09 -15.99
CA ALA A 89 8.49 -0.82 -15.38
C ALA A 89 8.35 -0.19 -13.99
N LEU A 90 7.44 0.77 -13.82
CA LEU A 90 7.11 1.36 -12.53
C LEU A 90 6.54 0.33 -11.57
N LEU A 91 5.61 -0.51 -12.02
CA LEU A 91 5.05 -1.59 -11.23
C LEU A 91 6.15 -2.56 -10.76
N TRP A 92 7.08 -2.92 -11.65
CA TRP A 92 8.25 -3.73 -11.30
C TRP A 92 9.13 -3.08 -10.24
N ALA A 93 9.47 -1.80 -10.43
CA ALA A 93 10.28 -1.06 -9.49
C ALA A 93 9.63 -1.01 -8.10
N VAL A 94 8.34 -0.67 -8.03
CA VAL A 94 7.60 -0.62 -6.76
C VAL A 94 7.40 -2.00 -6.15
N ALA A 95 7.19 -3.04 -6.96
CA ALA A 95 7.10 -4.42 -6.45
C ALA A 95 8.42 -4.89 -5.82
N VAL A 96 9.57 -4.57 -6.44
CA VAL A 96 10.90 -4.86 -5.86
C VAL A 96 11.12 -4.06 -4.57
N LEU A 97 10.74 -2.79 -4.54
CA LEU A 97 10.81 -1.99 -3.31
C LEU A 97 9.94 -2.57 -2.20
N ASN A 98 8.72 -3.00 -2.52
CA ASN A 98 7.83 -3.64 -1.57
C ASN A 98 8.41 -4.95 -1.06
N LEU A 99 9.02 -5.75 -1.93
CA LEU A 99 9.71 -6.98 -1.54
C LEU A 99 10.90 -6.69 -0.61
N LEU A 100 11.72 -5.67 -0.93
CA LEU A 100 12.80 -5.21 -0.06
C LEU A 100 12.27 -4.74 1.30
N TRP A 101 11.16 -3.99 1.32
CA TRP A 101 10.50 -3.56 2.55
C TRP A 101 10.07 -4.76 3.40
N CYS A 102 9.52 -5.81 2.78
CA CYS A 102 9.12 -7.05 3.47
C CYS A 102 10.32 -7.80 4.06
N PHE A 103 11.41 -7.96 3.28
CA PHE A 103 12.61 -8.62 3.77
C PHE A 103 13.27 -7.82 4.89
N LEU A 104 13.40 -6.51 4.73
CA LEU A 104 14.15 -5.67 5.66
C LEU A 104 13.33 -5.22 6.88
N GLN A 105 12.19 -5.86 7.17
CA GLN A 105 11.35 -5.55 8.34
C GLN A 105 12.14 -5.57 9.66
N ALA A 106 13.17 -6.41 9.78
CA ALA A 106 14.01 -6.46 10.97
C ALA A 106 14.76 -5.16 11.26
N TRP A 107 15.01 -4.33 10.24
CA TRP A 107 15.66 -3.03 10.42
C TRP A 107 14.82 -2.08 11.26
N GLN A 108 13.50 -2.27 11.32
CA GLN A 108 12.61 -1.51 12.19
C GLN A 108 12.92 -1.72 13.69
N CYS A 109 13.42 -2.91 14.05
CA CYS A 109 13.77 -3.26 15.43
C CYS A 109 15.24 -2.95 15.78
N MET A 110 16.04 -2.50 14.82
CA MET A 110 17.44 -2.14 15.07
C MET A 110 17.62 -0.62 15.12
N PRO A 111 17.91 -0.02 16.29
CA PRO A 111 18.01 1.43 16.42
C PRO A 111 19.10 2.03 15.53
N ASP A 112 20.19 1.28 15.30
CA ASP A 112 21.32 1.68 14.43
C ASP A 112 20.96 1.74 12.93
N ARG A 113 19.81 1.18 12.53
CA ARG A 113 19.33 1.16 11.14
C ARG A 113 18.02 1.94 10.94
N ALA A 114 17.60 2.72 11.95
CA ALA A 114 16.37 3.51 11.90
C ALA A 114 16.31 4.46 10.71
N PHE A 115 17.44 5.11 10.35
CA PHE A 115 17.53 5.98 9.18
C PHE A 115 17.20 5.22 7.88
N SER A 116 17.86 4.08 7.65
CA SER A 116 17.67 3.27 6.45
C SER A 116 16.23 2.72 6.36
N TRP A 117 15.65 2.32 7.48
CA TRP A 117 14.26 1.86 7.54
C TRP A 117 13.26 2.97 7.17
N ASN A 118 13.47 4.18 7.70
CA ASN A 118 12.64 5.34 7.38
C ASN A 118 12.72 5.69 5.89
N VAL A 119 13.94 5.72 5.32
CA VAL A 119 14.14 5.99 3.88
C VAL A 119 13.48 4.93 3.01
N LEU A 120 13.69 3.64 3.32
CA LEU A 120 13.10 2.53 2.57
C LEU A 120 11.56 2.57 2.64
N SER A 121 11.01 2.78 3.83
CA SER A 121 9.56 2.86 4.04
C SER A 121 8.94 4.06 3.31
N LEU A 122 9.63 5.20 3.32
CA LEU A 122 9.17 6.40 2.63
C LEU A 122 9.16 6.19 1.11
N PHE A 123 10.23 5.64 0.55
CA PHE A 123 10.32 5.39 -0.89
C PHE A 123 9.32 4.34 -1.36
N THR A 124 9.13 3.27 -0.56
CA THR A 124 8.17 2.21 -0.88
C THR A 124 6.72 2.73 -0.87
N LYS A 125 6.32 3.47 0.19
CA LYS A 125 4.95 4.00 0.27
C LYS A 125 4.69 5.11 -0.75
N SER A 126 5.68 5.95 -1.06
CA SER A 126 5.54 6.97 -2.10
C SER A 126 5.46 6.36 -3.51
N GLY A 127 6.22 5.30 -3.78
CA GLY A 127 6.12 4.55 -5.04
C GLY A 127 4.73 3.94 -5.25
N MET A 128 4.15 3.33 -4.20
CA MET A 128 2.77 2.83 -4.28
C MET A 128 1.76 3.95 -4.49
N LEU A 129 1.88 5.06 -3.75
CA LEU A 129 0.99 6.21 -3.91
C LEU A 129 1.12 6.87 -5.28
N PHE A 130 2.32 6.89 -5.86
CA PHE A 130 2.55 7.39 -7.21
C PHE A 130 1.77 6.57 -8.24
N LEU A 131 1.89 5.23 -8.18
CA LEU A 131 1.09 4.34 -9.03
C LEU A 131 -0.41 4.54 -8.84
N GLU A 132 -0.84 4.76 -7.59
CA GLU A 132 -2.23 4.98 -7.23
C GLU A 132 -2.79 6.26 -7.87
N VAL A 133 -2.11 7.39 -7.67
CA VAL A 133 -2.54 8.70 -8.16
C VAL A 133 -2.40 8.78 -9.67
N SER A 134 -1.32 8.25 -10.25
CA SER A 134 -1.11 8.28 -11.69
C SER A 134 -2.18 7.48 -12.42
N LEU A 135 -2.55 6.31 -11.89
CA LEU A 135 -3.58 5.45 -12.47
C LEU A 135 -4.95 6.13 -12.47
N ILE A 136 -5.36 6.69 -11.33
CA ILE A 136 -6.64 7.40 -11.23
C ILE A 136 -6.65 8.60 -12.18
N ALA A 137 -5.57 9.39 -12.21
CA ALA A 137 -5.46 10.54 -13.09
C ALA A 137 -5.53 10.15 -14.58
N PHE A 138 -4.87 9.05 -14.96
CA PHE A 138 -4.90 8.50 -16.33
C PHE A 138 -6.30 8.03 -16.72
N LEU A 139 -6.99 7.30 -15.83
CA LEU A 139 -8.33 6.79 -16.10
C LEU A 139 -9.40 7.89 -16.14
N LEU A 140 -9.19 9.01 -15.44
CA LEU A 140 -10.11 10.16 -15.47
C LEU A 140 -9.92 11.06 -16.70
N GLN A 141 -8.79 11.01 -17.41
CA GLN A 141 -8.54 11.93 -18.53
C GLN A 141 -9.35 11.60 -19.79
N GLY A 142 -9.83 10.38 -19.96
CA GLY A 142 -10.60 9.98 -21.14
C GLY A 142 -9.78 10.03 -22.45
N ASN A 143 -10.32 9.43 -23.51
CA ASN A 143 -9.63 9.09 -24.76
C ASN A 143 -9.27 10.28 -25.69
N GLU A 144 -9.09 11.49 -25.16
CA GLU A 144 -9.10 12.73 -25.95
C GLU A 144 -7.73 13.21 -26.46
N THR A 145 -6.62 12.49 -26.17
CA THR A 145 -5.27 12.87 -26.62
C THR A 145 -4.39 11.66 -26.91
N SER A 146 -3.33 11.85 -27.71
CA SER A 146 -2.33 10.80 -27.96
C SER A 146 -1.82 10.24 -26.61
N GLY A 147 -1.84 8.92 -26.44
CA GLY A 147 -1.67 8.29 -25.12
C GLY A 147 -0.38 8.65 -24.40
N PHE A 148 0.68 9.02 -25.13
CA PHE A 148 1.95 9.46 -24.56
C PHE A 148 1.87 10.85 -23.90
N GLU A 149 1.21 11.81 -24.53
CA GLU A 149 1.13 13.18 -24.00
C GLU A 149 0.19 13.27 -22.79
N SER A 150 -0.93 12.53 -22.86
CA SER A 150 -1.82 12.28 -21.73
C SER A 150 -1.08 11.65 -20.54
N LEU A 151 -0.27 10.62 -20.81
CA LEU A 151 0.53 9.94 -19.80
C LEU A 151 1.61 10.84 -19.20
N ALA A 152 2.37 11.57 -20.02
CA ALA A 152 3.40 12.47 -19.52
C ALA A 152 2.79 13.53 -18.59
N ARG A 153 1.64 14.08 -18.97
CA ARG A 153 0.91 15.05 -18.15
C ARG A 153 0.44 14.45 -16.82
N THR A 154 -0.13 13.24 -16.83
CA THR A 154 -0.57 12.56 -15.60
C THR A 154 0.59 12.17 -14.71
N PHE A 155 1.72 11.74 -15.26
CA PHE A 155 2.95 11.47 -14.50
C PHE A 155 3.55 12.74 -13.89
N VAL A 156 3.55 13.86 -14.60
CA VAL A 156 4.03 15.13 -14.02
C VAL A 156 3.12 15.57 -12.86
N ILE A 157 1.79 15.50 -13.04
CA ILE A 157 0.84 15.90 -11.99
C ILE A 157 0.92 14.97 -10.78
N SER A 158 0.84 13.66 -11.00
CA SER A 158 0.94 12.66 -9.92
C SER A 158 2.31 12.71 -9.24
N GLY A 159 3.38 12.90 -10.01
CA GLY A 159 4.74 13.07 -9.50
C GLY A 159 4.88 14.30 -8.61
N ALA A 160 4.27 15.43 -8.99
CA ALA A 160 4.26 16.63 -8.17
C ALA A 160 3.48 16.42 -6.85
N VAL A 161 2.32 15.76 -6.90
CA VAL A 161 1.52 15.43 -5.70
C VAL A 161 2.31 14.52 -4.76
N VAL A 162 2.94 13.48 -5.30
CA VAL A 162 3.75 12.55 -4.50
C VAL A 162 5.00 13.23 -3.97
N ALA A 163 5.65 14.10 -4.74
CA ALA A 163 6.80 14.86 -4.28
C ALA A 163 6.42 15.77 -3.09
N ALA A 164 5.27 16.45 -3.16
CA ALA A 164 4.76 17.24 -2.04
C ALA A 164 4.48 16.38 -0.80
N ASP A 165 3.87 15.21 -0.97
CA ASP A 165 3.62 14.25 0.11
C ASP A 165 4.92 13.71 0.73
N VAL A 166 5.91 13.38 -0.10
CA VAL A 166 7.26 12.97 0.31
C VAL A 166 7.97 14.07 1.07
N LEU A 167 7.94 15.30 0.57
CA LEU A 167 8.56 16.45 1.25
C LEU A 167 7.93 16.68 2.61
N LEU A 168 6.59 16.64 2.70
CA LEU A 168 5.89 16.78 3.97
C LEU A 168 6.30 15.68 4.97
N LYS A 169 6.32 14.42 4.54
CA LYS A 169 6.74 13.29 5.37
C LYS A 169 8.22 13.39 5.77
N THR A 170 9.09 13.83 4.87
CA THR A 170 10.52 14.01 5.11
C THR A 170 10.76 15.09 6.17
N ILE A 171 10.07 16.22 6.09
CA ILE A 171 10.16 17.29 7.10
C ILE A 171 9.67 16.79 8.46
N TYR A 172 8.59 16.01 8.51
CA TYR A 172 8.10 15.43 9.76
C TYR A 172 9.07 14.41 10.38
N VAL A 173 9.66 13.54 9.56
CA VAL A 173 10.58 12.50 10.03
C VAL A 173 11.93 13.08 10.43
N PHE A 174 12.55 13.90 9.57
CA PHE A 174 13.93 14.37 9.75
C PHE A 174 14.02 15.77 10.37
N GLY A 175 13.01 16.62 10.18
CA GLY A 175 12.97 17.97 10.76
C GLY A 175 12.41 17.94 12.19
N PHE A 176 11.27 17.29 12.40
CA PHE A 176 10.63 17.21 13.73
C PHE A 176 11.03 15.96 14.53
N GLY A 177 11.80 15.03 13.95
CA GLY A 177 12.26 13.82 14.64
C GLY A 177 11.13 12.83 15.00
N VAL A 178 9.93 12.99 14.43
CA VAL A 178 8.80 12.09 14.69
C VAL A 178 9.01 10.81 13.90
N SER A 179 9.17 9.68 14.59
CA SER A 179 9.36 8.39 13.94
C SER A 179 8.04 7.87 13.34
N LEU A 180 7.71 8.29 12.11
CA LEU A 180 6.47 7.87 11.42
C LEU A 180 6.38 6.37 11.13
N PHE A 181 7.52 5.68 11.06
CA PHE A 181 7.62 4.27 10.64
C PHE A 181 8.10 3.32 11.74
N ILE A 182 8.28 3.82 12.97
CA ILE A 182 8.65 3.02 14.15
C ILE A 182 7.42 2.92 15.06
N ASP A 183 7.06 1.70 15.46
CA ASP A 183 5.84 1.41 16.22
C ASP A 183 6.04 1.41 17.75
N VAL A 184 7.24 1.71 18.21
CA VAL A 184 7.60 1.63 19.64
C VAL A 184 6.91 2.71 20.48
N ASP A 185 6.46 3.82 19.86
CA ASP A 185 5.81 4.91 20.61
C ASP A 185 4.31 5.07 20.26
N GLN A 186 3.47 4.72 21.23
CA GLN A 186 2.03 5.00 21.24
C GLN A 186 1.73 6.49 21.51
N GLY A 187 2.73 7.30 21.87
CA GLY A 187 2.54 8.56 22.61
C GLY A 187 2.46 9.88 21.83
N THR A 188 2.80 9.99 20.55
CA THR A 188 2.79 11.31 19.87
C THR A 188 1.55 11.47 18.99
N GLY A 189 0.53 12.18 19.47
CA GLY A 189 -0.70 12.49 18.72
C GLY A 189 -0.47 13.09 17.32
N GLY A 190 0.68 13.73 17.10
CA GLY A 190 1.10 14.24 15.78
C GLY A 190 1.35 13.17 14.71
N LYS A 191 1.85 11.98 15.08
CA LYS A 191 2.05 10.84 14.15
C LYS A 191 0.70 10.43 13.55
N TRP A 192 -0.27 10.17 14.42
CA TRP A 192 -1.61 9.73 14.03
C TRP A 192 -2.40 10.81 13.29
N GLY A 193 -2.19 12.10 13.62
CA GLY A 193 -2.80 13.21 12.89
C GLY A 193 -2.39 13.27 11.41
N LEU A 194 -1.11 13.09 11.09
CA LEU A 194 -0.65 13.05 9.69
C LEU A 194 -1.23 11.85 8.94
N TRP A 195 -1.19 10.67 9.54
CA TRP A 195 -1.78 9.45 8.95
C TRP A 195 -3.28 9.58 8.76
N PHE A 196 -3.99 10.20 9.71
CA PHE A 196 -5.41 10.49 9.60
C PHE A 196 -5.70 11.43 8.43
N LEU A 197 -5.01 12.58 8.34
CA LEU A 197 -5.22 13.54 7.26
C LEU A 197 -4.95 12.92 5.89
N HIS A 198 -3.87 12.14 5.78
CA HIS A 198 -3.54 11.44 4.55
C HIS A 198 -4.63 10.44 4.13
N LYS A 199 -5.12 9.62 5.07
CA LYS A 199 -6.20 8.66 4.80
C LYS A 199 -7.56 9.33 4.57
N LEU A 200 -7.80 10.48 5.19
CA LEU A 200 -8.99 11.30 4.96
C LEU A 200 -9.03 11.78 3.51
N VAL A 201 -7.92 12.33 3.00
CA VAL A 201 -7.81 12.80 1.61
C VAL A 201 -8.03 11.65 0.63
N LEU A 202 -7.34 10.52 0.82
CA LEU A 202 -7.52 9.36 -0.07
C LEU A 202 -8.97 8.84 -0.05
N THR A 203 -9.55 8.67 1.14
CA THR A 203 -10.95 8.24 1.29
C THR A 203 -11.91 9.24 0.62
N GLY A 204 -11.64 10.54 0.74
CA GLY A 204 -12.41 11.59 0.07
C GLY A 204 -12.34 11.48 -1.45
N VAL A 205 -11.15 11.31 -2.03
CA VAL A 205 -10.97 11.15 -3.48
C VAL A 205 -11.70 9.91 -4.00
N TYR A 206 -11.52 8.74 -3.37
CA TYR A 206 -12.23 7.53 -3.78
C TYR A 206 -13.74 7.63 -3.55
N GLY A 207 -14.17 8.27 -2.47
CA GLY A 207 -15.58 8.53 -2.19
C GLY A 207 -16.22 9.44 -3.23
N LEU A 208 -15.50 10.46 -3.71
CA LEU A 208 -15.93 11.31 -4.81
C LEU A 208 -16.09 10.53 -6.11
N ILE A 209 -15.18 9.61 -6.42
CA ILE A 209 -15.29 8.76 -7.62
C ILE A 209 -16.55 7.86 -7.55
N VAL A 210 -16.78 7.20 -6.40
CA VAL A 210 -18.00 6.38 -6.19
C VAL A 210 -19.27 7.22 -6.23
N PHE A 211 -19.21 8.44 -5.69
CA PHE A 211 -20.32 9.39 -5.75
C PHE A 211 -20.62 9.83 -7.18
N MET A 212 -19.58 10.16 -7.97
CA MET A 212 -19.73 10.48 -9.39
C MET A 212 -20.33 9.32 -10.18
N TYR A 213 -19.99 8.07 -9.84
CA TYR A 213 -20.56 6.87 -10.46
C TYR A 213 -22.08 6.74 -10.22
N HIS A 214 -22.55 7.04 -9.00
CA HIS A 214 -23.99 7.02 -8.68
C HIS A 214 -24.74 8.28 -9.12
N SER A 215 -24.02 9.33 -9.52
CA SER A 215 -24.60 10.60 -9.93
C SER A 215 -24.80 10.68 -11.45
N ARG A 216 -25.39 11.78 -11.91
CA ARG A 216 -25.56 12.08 -13.35
C ARG A 216 -24.23 12.32 -14.09
N TRP A 217 -23.11 12.32 -13.37
CA TRP A 217 -21.77 12.56 -13.90
C TRP A 217 -21.05 11.28 -14.33
N ARG A 218 -21.74 10.13 -14.32
CA ARG A 218 -21.19 8.82 -14.70
C ARG A 218 -20.58 8.81 -16.11
N ASP A 219 -21.09 9.65 -17.02
CA ASP A 219 -20.64 9.67 -18.41
C ASP A 219 -19.21 10.22 -18.58
N ARG A 220 -18.62 10.79 -17.52
CA ARG A 220 -17.21 11.20 -17.46
C ARG A 220 -16.26 10.12 -16.92
N LEU A 221 -16.80 9.02 -16.41
CA LEU A 221 -16.02 7.93 -15.83
C LEU A 221 -15.81 6.79 -16.86
N PRO A 222 -14.72 6.02 -16.75
CA PRO A 222 -14.46 4.91 -17.66
C PRO A 222 -15.57 3.84 -17.56
N ALA A 223 -15.96 3.23 -18.69
CA ALA A 223 -17.04 2.24 -18.73
C ALA A 223 -16.64 0.84 -18.19
N LYS A 224 -15.39 0.66 -17.71
CA LYS A 224 -14.86 -0.65 -17.32
C LYS A 224 -15.32 -1.06 -15.91
N PRO A 225 -16.00 -2.20 -15.73
CA PRO A 225 -16.49 -2.65 -14.42
C PRO A 225 -15.37 -2.96 -13.42
N ALA A 226 -14.22 -3.46 -13.91
CA ALA A 226 -13.06 -3.77 -13.07
C ALA A 226 -12.49 -2.54 -12.33
N TYR A 227 -12.55 -1.37 -12.95
CA TYR A 227 -12.13 -0.11 -12.34
C TYR A 227 -12.97 0.23 -11.10
N TYR A 228 -14.28 0.03 -11.16
CA TYR A 228 -15.15 0.32 -10.02
C TYR A 228 -14.93 -0.65 -8.86
N ASN A 229 -14.63 -1.92 -9.15
CA ASN A 229 -14.25 -2.89 -8.13
C ASN A 229 -12.95 -2.46 -7.42
N TYR A 230 -11.95 -1.97 -8.18
CA TYR A 230 -10.72 -1.39 -7.64
C TYR A 230 -11.03 -0.18 -6.73
N VAL A 231 -11.80 0.79 -7.22
CA VAL A 231 -12.15 2.02 -6.48
C VAL A 231 -12.89 1.68 -5.19
N CYS A 232 -13.85 0.74 -5.23
CA CYS A 232 -14.56 0.28 -4.03
C CYS A 232 -13.64 -0.42 -3.03
N ALA A 233 -12.76 -1.32 -3.48
CA ALA A 233 -11.79 -1.99 -2.61
C ALA A 233 -10.85 -0.99 -1.92
N MET A 234 -10.34 -0.01 -2.67
CA MET A 234 -9.46 1.03 -2.13
C MET A 234 -10.19 2.01 -1.21
N LEU A 235 -11.47 2.32 -1.49
CA LEU A 235 -12.31 3.10 -0.59
C LEU A 235 -12.51 2.37 0.74
N LEU A 236 -12.82 1.06 0.70
CA LEU A 236 -13.00 0.24 1.90
C LEU A 236 -11.70 0.15 2.71
N LEU A 237 -10.57 -0.15 2.07
CA LEU A 237 -9.27 -0.21 2.75
C LEU A 237 -8.91 1.14 3.38
N ASN A 238 -9.01 2.25 2.65
CA ASN A 238 -8.69 3.57 3.20
C ASN A 238 -9.68 4.01 4.29
N GLY A 239 -10.97 3.65 4.16
CA GLY A 239 -12.00 3.91 5.17
C GLY A 239 -11.78 3.13 6.47
N ILE A 240 -11.45 1.84 6.38
CA ILE A 240 -11.08 1.02 7.56
C ILE A 240 -9.82 1.58 8.22
N SER A 241 -8.81 1.98 7.43
CA SER A 241 -7.61 2.61 7.96
C SER A 241 -7.90 3.94 8.65
N LEU A 242 -8.78 4.77 8.08
CA LEU A 242 -9.19 6.05 8.65
C LEU A 242 -9.93 5.84 9.98
N PHE A 243 -10.82 4.86 10.03
CA PHE A 243 -11.52 4.46 11.24
C PHE A 243 -10.55 3.92 12.30
N GLY A 244 -9.57 3.12 11.89
CA GLY A 244 -8.47 2.66 12.76
C GLY A 244 -7.69 3.83 13.36
N CYS A 245 -7.28 4.81 12.55
CA CYS A 245 -6.61 6.02 13.04
C CYS A 245 -7.48 6.83 14.02
N PHE A 246 -8.78 6.94 13.75
CA PHE A 246 -9.73 7.59 14.64
C PHE A 246 -9.84 6.87 15.99
N LEU A 247 -9.91 5.54 15.99
CA LEU A 247 -9.92 4.72 17.20
C LEU A 247 -8.63 4.83 18.00
N VAL A 248 -7.48 4.93 17.34
CA VAL A 248 -6.21 5.18 18.04
C VAL A 248 -6.23 6.56 18.70
N ALA A 249 -6.77 7.58 18.04
CA ALA A 249 -6.91 8.92 18.62
C ALA A 249 -7.85 8.96 19.84
N THR A 250 -8.85 8.07 19.92
CA THR A 250 -9.71 7.91 21.11
C THR A 250 -9.12 6.99 22.18
N GLY A 251 -7.91 6.46 21.98
CA GLY A 251 -7.21 5.58 22.93
C GLY A 251 -7.66 4.11 22.88
N ALA A 252 -8.45 3.71 21.88
CA ALA A 252 -8.86 2.32 21.72
C ALA A 252 -7.74 1.50 21.05
N GLY A 253 -7.14 0.57 21.80
CA GLY A 253 -6.06 -0.30 21.30
C GLY A 253 -6.43 -1.13 20.05
N PHE A 254 -7.73 -1.38 19.84
CA PHE A 254 -8.25 -2.02 18.63
C PHE A 254 -7.92 -1.24 17.34
N GLY A 255 -7.75 0.08 17.42
CA GLY A 255 -7.37 0.92 16.28
C GLY A 255 -5.99 0.55 15.71
N LEU A 256 -5.03 0.19 16.57
CA LEU A 256 -3.70 -0.25 16.14
C LEU A 256 -3.77 -1.56 15.36
N TRP A 257 -4.61 -2.49 15.83
CA TRP A 257 -4.81 -3.77 15.16
C TRP A 257 -5.44 -3.58 13.77
N LEU A 258 -6.49 -2.76 13.66
CA LEU A 258 -7.12 -2.44 12.38
C LEU A 258 -6.15 -1.75 11.41
N TYR A 259 -5.35 -0.81 11.91
CA TYR A 259 -4.34 -0.12 11.10
C TYR A 259 -3.29 -1.11 10.58
N ASN A 260 -2.77 -2.00 11.43
CA ASN A 260 -1.80 -3.02 11.05
C ASN A 260 -2.36 -4.04 10.05
N LEU A 261 -3.61 -4.47 10.23
CA LEU A 261 -4.30 -5.34 9.28
C LEU A 261 -4.42 -4.66 7.91
N THR A 262 -4.82 -3.40 7.90
CA THR A 262 -4.96 -2.64 6.64
C THR A 262 -3.62 -2.42 5.96
N SER A 263 -2.55 -2.21 6.74
CA SER A 263 -1.18 -2.12 6.24
C SER A 263 -0.75 -3.43 5.57
N VAL A 264 -1.01 -4.58 6.20
CA VAL A 264 -0.74 -5.91 5.63
C VAL A 264 -1.49 -6.10 4.32
N CYS A 265 -2.79 -5.80 4.30
CA CYS A 265 -3.60 -5.89 3.09
C CYS A 265 -3.08 -4.99 1.97
N TYR A 266 -2.70 -3.75 2.29
CA TYR A 266 -2.15 -2.81 1.30
C TYR A 266 -0.84 -3.34 0.72
N HIS A 267 0.14 -3.68 1.55
CA HIS A 267 1.44 -4.19 1.09
C HIS A 267 1.35 -5.53 0.35
N SER A 268 0.34 -6.36 0.64
CA SER A 268 0.21 -7.70 0.06
C SER A 268 -0.64 -7.74 -1.20
N LEU A 269 -1.75 -6.98 -1.23
CA LEU A 269 -2.81 -7.12 -2.24
C LEU A 269 -2.84 -5.96 -3.24
N TYR A 270 -2.35 -4.78 -2.88
CA TYR A 270 -2.46 -3.59 -3.72
C TYR A 270 -1.82 -3.77 -5.11
N LEU A 271 -0.56 -4.20 -5.15
CA LEU A 271 0.19 -4.39 -6.39
C LEU A 271 -0.42 -5.49 -7.30
N PRO A 272 -0.80 -6.68 -6.77
CA PRO A 272 -1.58 -7.65 -7.53
C PRO A 272 -2.90 -7.12 -8.06
N LEU A 273 -3.66 -6.39 -7.24
CA LEU A 273 -4.96 -5.85 -7.62
C LEU A 273 -4.80 -4.85 -8.77
N LEU A 274 -3.83 -3.94 -8.67
CA LEU A 274 -3.48 -3.00 -9.74
C LEU A 274 -3.13 -3.73 -11.04
N TYR A 275 -2.29 -4.78 -10.98
CA TYR A 275 -1.93 -5.57 -12.15
C TYR A 275 -3.16 -6.18 -12.83
N VAL A 276 -4.03 -6.84 -12.06
CA VAL A 276 -5.20 -7.55 -12.60
C VAL A 276 -6.22 -6.57 -13.17
N THR A 277 -6.48 -5.45 -12.50
CA THR A 277 -7.55 -4.52 -12.93
C THR A 277 -7.18 -3.61 -14.09
N PHE A 278 -5.89 -3.48 -14.38
CA PHE A 278 -5.41 -2.55 -15.39
C PHE A 278 -4.47 -3.25 -16.37
N LEU A 279 -3.30 -3.67 -15.90
CA LEU A 279 -2.24 -4.18 -16.77
C LEU A 279 -2.64 -5.44 -17.54
N ALA A 280 -3.35 -6.36 -16.90
CA ALA A 280 -3.80 -7.61 -17.53
C ALA A 280 -4.70 -7.34 -18.75
N ASP A 281 -5.65 -6.39 -18.62
CA ASP A 281 -6.55 -6.00 -19.70
C ASP A 281 -5.80 -5.29 -20.84
N PHE A 282 -4.82 -4.43 -20.51
CA PHE A 282 -3.98 -3.78 -21.53
C PHE A 282 -3.20 -4.79 -22.38
N PHE A 283 -2.65 -5.83 -21.76
CA PHE A 283 -1.95 -6.89 -22.50
C PHE A 283 -2.91 -7.67 -23.42
N GLN A 284 -4.16 -7.89 -23.00
CA GLN A 284 -5.16 -8.57 -23.83
C GLN A 284 -5.60 -7.72 -25.03
N GLU A 285 -5.82 -6.42 -24.82
CA GLU A 285 -6.16 -5.49 -25.91
C GLU A 285 -5.03 -5.40 -26.94
N GLU A 286 -3.77 -5.34 -26.51
CA GLU A 286 -2.62 -5.35 -27.41
C GLU A 286 -2.46 -6.68 -28.16
N ASP A 287 -2.70 -7.83 -27.49
CA ASP A 287 -2.67 -9.16 -28.14
C ASP A 287 -3.73 -9.24 -29.26
N MET A 288 -4.97 -8.77 -29.01
CA MET A 288 -6.03 -8.73 -30.01
C MET A 288 -5.70 -7.78 -31.18
N LEU A 289 -5.08 -6.64 -30.91
CA LEU A 289 -4.63 -5.72 -31.96
C LEU A 289 -3.53 -6.35 -32.84
N LEU A 290 -2.57 -7.04 -32.22
CA LEU A 290 -1.51 -7.74 -32.94
C LEU A 290 -2.08 -8.85 -33.84
N GLU A 291 -3.03 -9.64 -33.33
CA GLU A 291 -3.72 -10.67 -34.11
C GLU A 291 -4.50 -10.07 -35.29
N ASN A 292 -5.17 -8.93 -35.10
CA ASN A 292 -5.88 -8.24 -36.18
C ASN A 292 -4.93 -7.71 -37.26
N VAL A 293 -3.79 -7.13 -36.88
CA VAL A 293 -2.76 -6.68 -37.84
C VAL A 293 -2.21 -7.86 -38.61
N TYR A 294 -1.83 -8.94 -37.91
CA TYR A 294 -1.35 -10.16 -38.53
C TYR A 294 -2.37 -10.77 -39.49
N TYR A 295 -3.65 -10.82 -39.10
CA TYR A 295 -4.73 -11.31 -39.95
C TYR A 295 -4.94 -10.43 -41.18
N SER A 296 -4.83 -9.11 -41.03
CA SER A 296 -4.91 -8.19 -42.18
C SER A 296 -3.75 -8.36 -43.14
N GLU A 297 -2.51 -8.57 -42.65
CA GLU A 297 -1.35 -8.85 -43.50
C GLU A 297 -1.50 -10.19 -44.23
N MET A 298 -2.02 -11.22 -43.56
CA MET A 298 -2.33 -12.50 -44.20
C MET A 298 -3.43 -12.37 -45.26
N LYS A 299 -4.47 -11.56 -44.98
CA LYS A 299 -5.53 -11.26 -45.95
C LYS A 299 -4.98 -10.52 -47.17
N ASP A 300 -4.17 -9.49 -46.97
CA ASP A 300 -3.56 -8.72 -48.06
C ASP A 300 -2.56 -9.54 -48.88
N ALA A 301 -1.96 -10.57 -48.28
CA ALA A 301 -1.11 -11.55 -48.96
C ALA A 301 -1.90 -12.59 -49.78
N GLY A 302 -3.25 -12.48 -49.85
CA GLY A 302 -4.11 -13.40 -50.61
C GLY A 302 -4.27 -14.78 -49.98
N PHE A 303 -3.88 -14.98 -48.72
CA PHE A 303 -3.99 -16.27 -48.03
C PHE A 303 -5.45 -16.68 -47.74
N PHE A 304 -6.38 -15.72 -47.80
CA PHE A 304 -7.81 -15.93 -47.52
C PHE A 304 -8.72 -15.70 -48.73
N ASP A 305 -8.15 -15.47 -49.92
CA ASP A 305 -8.90 -15.46 -51.19
C ASP A 305 -9.14 -16.91 -51.63
N ALA A 306 -9.89 -17.66 -50.83
CA ALA A 306 -10.45 -18.94 -51.26
C ALA A 306 -11.89 -18.68 -51.68
N ASP A 307 -12.11 -18.66 -53.00
CA ASP A 307 -13.40 -18.80 -53.64
C ASP A 307 -14.11 -20.03 -53.03
N TRP A 308 -15.09 -19.79 -52.16
CA TRP A 308 -16.07 -20.81 -51.77
C TRP A 308 -17.16 -20.81 -52.85
N ASP A 309 -16.88 -21.51 -53.94
CA ASP A 309 -17.90 -22.01 -54.87
C ASP A 309 -18.65 -23.22 -54.26
#